data_AF-A0A936F568-F1
#
_entry.id   AF-A0A936F568-F1
#
_cell.length_a   1.000
_cell.length_b   1.000
_cell.length_c   1.000
_cell.angle_alpha   90.00
_cell.angle_beta   90.00
_cell.angle_gamma   90.00
#
_symmetry.space_group_name_H-M   'P 1'
#
loop_
_entity.id
_entity.type
_entity.pdbx_description
1 polymer ?
#
loop_
_entity_poly.entity_id
_entity_poly.type
_entity_poly.pdbx_seq_one_letter_code
_entity_poly.pdbx_strand_id
1 'polypeptide(L)'
;MSVAGPWTSSGFGDVILSEMRWRGADAAASFLRAGKSHGGSGWGFKSSLTFAKAEDNNSNERATLTSTNALTENPADPLSSWALSDNDHAFRATLAWFAPTFFGIRISGITTYTTGRPWNAIFYDDKNGDGKYIDTVGGRNTHRQPSEKTFDLRLSASFRIAGPSPWRTIDIYNVFNWAGQVTSQTGYTIKDPNSSAVIVNPNFGAIDRPDNRSREVQFTLKARF
;
A
#
# COMPACT_ATOMS: atom_id res chain seq x y z
N MET A 1 -20.39 -4.97 -17.98
CA MET A 1 -19.89 -3.64 -17.60
C MET A 1 -21.10 -2.83 -17.18
N SER A 2 -21.38 -2.74 -15.88
CA SER A 2 -22.53 -2.00 -15.34
C SER A 2 -21.96 -0.81 -14.57
N VAL A 3 -21.95 0.36 -15.19
CA VAL A 3 -21.65 1.61 -14.50
C VAL A 3 -22.95 2.06 -13.86
N ALA A 4 -23.07 1.92 -12.53
CA ALA A 4 -24.16 2.55 -11.81
C ALA A 4 -23.99 4.07 -11.93
N GLY A 5 -25.03 4.76 -12.40
CA GLY A 5 -25.02 6.21 -12.60
C GLY A 5 -24.74 7.00 -11.31
N PRO A 6 -24.35 8.28 -11.42
CA PRO A 6 -24.05 9.12 -10.27
C PRO A 6 -25.29 9.27 -9.37
N TRP A 7 -25.20 8.80 -8.13
CA TRP A 7 -26.22 9.03 -7.11
C TRP A 7 -25.92 10.35 -6.41
N THR A 8 -26.71 11.38 -6.67
CA THR A 8 -26.62 12.67 -5.98
C THR A 8 -27.31 12.58 -4.62
N SER A 9 -26.62 12.02 -3.62
CA SER A 9 -27.06 12.19 -2.23
C SER A 9 -26.86 13.65 -1.81
N SER A 10 -27.86 14.28 -1.20
CA SER A 10 -27.91 15.72 -0.88
C SER A 10 -26.79 16.27 0.02
N GLY A 11 -25.87 15.42 0.47
CA GLY A 11 -24.70 15.77 1.28
C GLY A 11 -23.37 15.90 0.53
N PHE A 12 -23.23 15.32 -0.68
CA PHE A 12 -21.98 15.21 -1.43
C PHE A 12 -22.11 15.79 -2.85
N GLY A 13 -21.00 16.24 -3.44
CA GLY A 13 -20.96 16.70 -4.83
C GLY A 13 -20.97 15.52 -5.79
N ASP A 14 -19.87 14.75 -5.82
CA ASP A 14 -19.72 13.56 -6.64
C ASP A 14 -19.52 12.33 -5.75
N VAL A 15 -20.32 11.28 -5.98
CA VAL A 15 -20.11 9.93 -5.43
C VAL A 15 -20.11 8.93 -6.57
N ILE A 16 -19.03 8.16 -6.71
CA ILE A 16 -18.86 7.16 -7.76
C ILE A 16 -18.54 5.82 -7.11
N LEU A 17 -19.34 4.81 -7.42
CA LEU A 17 -19.07 3.41 -7.11
C LEU A 17 -18.88 2.64 -8.41
N SER A 18 -17.85 1.81 -8.48
CA SER A 18 -17.57 1.00 -9.67
C SER A 18 -16.86 -0.28 -9.29
N GLU A 19 -17.18 -1.33 -10.03
CA GLU A 19 -16.55 -2.65 -9.94
C GLU A 19 -15.86 -2.94 -11.27
N MET A 20 -14.63 -3.44 -11.20
CA MET A 20 -13.80 -3.79 -12.32
C MET A 20 -13.34 -5.22 -12.15
N ARG A 21 -13.66 -6.07 -13.12
CA ARG A 21 -13.17 -7.46 -13.22
C ARG A 21 -12.40 -7.60 -14.51
N TRP A 22 -11.14 -8.02 -14.45
CA TRP A 22 -10.34 -8.27 -15.65
C TRP A 22 -10.66 -9.65 -16.19
N ARG A 23 -10.94 -9.76 -17.50
CA ARG A 23 -11.11 -11.06 -18.17
C ARG A 23 -9.73 -11.61 -18.47
N GLY A 24 -9.32 -12.68 -17.78
CA GLY A 24 -8.05 -13.39 -18.02
C GLY A 24 -7.02 -13.26 -16.88
N ALA A 25 -7.30 -12.45 -15.86
CA ALA A 25 -6.61 -12.44 -14.58
C ALA A 25 -7.70 -12.35 -13.50
N ASP A 26 -7.67 -13.18 -12.45
CA ASP A 26 -8.64 -13.10 -11.34
C ASP A 26 -8.34 -11.91 -10.43
N ALA A 27 -8.30 -10.72 -11.06
CA ALA A 27 -8.18 -9.43 -10.43
C ALA A 27 -9.56 -8.76 -10.42
N ALA A 28 -10.03 -8.46 -9.21
CA ALA A 28 -11.26 -7.73 -8.99
C ALA A 28 -10.99 -6.51 -8.10
N ALA A 29 -11.53 -5.36 -8.48
CA ALA A 29 -11.45 -4.15 -7.67
C ALA A 29 -12.80 -3.45 -7.60
N SER A 30 -13.15 -3.02 -6.39
CA SER A 30 -14.27 -2.11 -6.14
C SER A 30 -13.71 -0.79 -5.65
N PHE A 31 -14.15 0.33 -6.22
CA PHE A 31 -13.75 1.65 -5.76
C PHE A 31 -14.94 2.55 -5.47
N LEU A 32 -14.85 3.26 -4.36
CA LEU A 32 -15.76 4.33 -3.96
C LEU A 32 -14.97 5.65 -3.95
N ARG A 33 -15.50 6.66 -4.63
CA ARG A 33 -14.98 8.03 -4.56
C ARG A 33 -16.08 8.95 -4.07
N ALA A 34 -15.77 9.83 -3.13
CA ALA A 34 -16.71 10.83 -2.64
C ALA A 34 -15.99 12.17 -2.49
N GLY A 35 -16.68 13.27 -2.79
CA GLY A 35 -16.10 14.59 -2.63
C GLY A 35 -17.13 15.68 -2.33
N LYS A 36 -16.67 16.71 -1.64
CA LYS A 36 -17.45 17.93 -1.39
C LYS A 36 -16.51 19.12 -1.35
N SER A 37 -16.91 20.22 -1.95
CA SER A 37 -16.25 21.52 -1.80
C SER A 37 -17.29 22.59 -1.48
N HIS A 38 -16.95 23.48 -0.56
CA HIS A 38 -17.60 24.77 -0.40
C HIS A 38 -16.75 25.83 -1.12
N GLY A 39 -17.39 26.82 -1.76
CA GLY A 39 -16.78 27.80 -2.68
C GLY A 39 -15.59 28.61 -2.15
N GLY A 40 -15.06 29.55 -2.95
CA GLY A 40 -13.71 30.16 -2.98
C GLY A 40 -12.86 30.45 -1.71
N SER A 41 -13.36 30.27 -0.50
CA SER A 41 -12.64 30.37 0.78
C SER A 41 -13.00 29.29 1.81
N GLY A 42 -13.88 28.35 1.46
CA GLY A 42 -14.42 27.33 2.37
C GLY A 42 -13.52 26.11 2.53
N TRP A 43 -14.12 25.02 2.99
CA TRP A 43 -13.46 23.73 3.15
C TRP A 43 -13.87 22.77 2.04
N GLY A 44 -13.10 21.72 1.88
CA GLY A 44 -13.49 20.62 1.01
C GLY A 44 -12.62 19.39 1.19
N PHE A 45 -13.08 18.30 0.63
CA PHE A 45 -12.37 17.03 0.64
C PHE A 45 -12.71 16.17 -0.57
N LYS A 46 -11.82 15.23 -0.83
CA LYS A 46 -11.98 14.11 -1.75
C LYS A 46 -11.48 12.85 -1.06
N SER A 47 -12.27 11.80 -1.06
CA SER A 47 -11.87 10.49 -0.58
C SER A 47 -11.94 9.45 -1.69
N SER A 48 -11.07 8.44 -1.60
CA SER A 48 -11.11 7.24 -2.42
C SER A 48 -10.88 6.02 -1.54
N LEU A 49 -11.78 5.06 -1.61
CA LEU A 49 -11.64 3.74 -1.00
C LEU A 49 -11.56 2.72 -2.12
N THR A 50 -10.59 1.83 -2.07
CA THR A 50 -10.41 0.74 -3.03
C THR A 50 -10.28 -0.56 -2.27
N PHE A 51 -11.13 -1.54 -2.60
CA PHE A 51 -10.97 -2.93 -2.21
C PHE A 51 -10.52 -3.68 -3.45
N ALA A 52 -9.42 -4.39 -3.37
CA ALA A 52 -8.88 -5.14 -4.50
C ALA A 52 -8.45 -6.53 -4.05
N LYS A 53 -8.57 -7.49 -4.95
CA LYS A 53 -7.93 -8.80 -4.84
C LYS A 53 -7.17 -9.02 -6.14
N ALA A 54 -5.89 -9.30 -6.04
CA ALA A 54 -5.07 -9.73 -7.16
C ALA A 54 -4.52 -11.12 -6.87
N GLU A 55 -4.83 -12.06 -7.76
CA GLU A 55 -4.24 -13.39 -7.75
C GLU A 55 -3.51 -13.64 -9.06
N ASP A 56 -2.44 -14.41 -8.97
CA ASP A 56 -1.67 -14.88 -10.11
C ASP A 56 -1.32 -16.35 -9.89
N ASN A 57 -0.80 -17.02 -10.90
CA ASN A 57 -0.23 -18.37 -10.80
C ASN A 57 1.30 -18.35 -10.87
N ASN A 58 1.89 -17.21 -11.21
CA ASN A 58 3.32 -16.98 -11.30
C ASN A 58 3.65 -15.50 -11.01
N SER A 59 4.03 -15.20 -9.76
CA SER A 59 4.65 -13.91 -9.43
C SER A 59 6.17 -14.06 -9.65
N ASN A 60 6.70 -13.39 -10.69
CA ASN A 60 8.14 -13.42 -10.97
C ASN A 60 8.95 -12.83 -9.79
N GLU A 61 8.30 -12.10 -8.89
CA GLU A 61 8.90 -11.32 -7.83
C GLU A 61 9.53 -12.14 -6.68
N ARG A 62 9.34 -13.47 -6.64
CA ARG A 62 10.10 -14.37 -5.73
C ARG A 62 10.27 -15.83 -6.19
N ALA A 63 9.69 -16.25 -7.31
CA ALA A 63 9.96 -17.57 -7.92
C ALA A 63 11.38 -17.67 -8.54
N THR A 64 12.09 -16.55 -8.67
CA THR A 64 13.49 -16.48 -9.14
C THR A 64 14.50 -16.16 -8.03
N LEU A 65 14.09 -16.13 -6.76
CA LEU A 65 15.06 -15.99 -5.66
C LEU A 65 15.53 -17.38 -5.20
N THR A 66 16.78 -17.65 -5.64
CA THR A 66 17.81 -18.57 -5.13
C THR A 66 17.89 -19.99 -5.66
N SER A 67 17.01 -20.46 -6.53
CA SER A 67 17.35 -21.67 -7.28
C SER A 67 16.51 -21.84 -8.55
N THR A 68 17.14 -22.41 -9.57
CA THR A 68 16.56 -22.99 -10.79
C THR A 68 15.52 -24.10 -10.54
N ASN A 69 15.01 -24.19 -9.31
CA ASN A 69 14.42 -25.36 -8.69
C ASN A 69 13.14 -25.03 -7.89
N ALA A 70 12.72 -23.77 -7.77
CA ALA A 70 11.53 -23.35 -7.01
C ALA A 70 10.22 -23.30 -7.84
N LEU A 71 10.20 -23.96 -9.01
CA LEU A 71 9.01 -24.01 -9.86
C LEU A 71 8.03 -25.06 -9.31
N THR A 72 7.13 -24.60 -8.45
CA THR A 72 5.96 -25.34 -7.94
C THR A 72 4.76 -25.29 -8.89
N GLU A 73 4.97 -24.90 -10.15
CA GLU A 73 3.91 -25.00 -11.17
C GLU A 73 3.76 -26.47 -11.57
N ASN A 74 2.74 -27.13 -11.04
CA ASN A 74 2.33 -28.44 -11.52
C ASN A 74 1.71 -28.28 -12.91
N PRO A 75 2.34 -28.72 -14.01
CA PRO A 75 1.77 -28.56 -15.35
C PRO A 75 0.51 -29.41 -15.56
N ALA A 76 0.25 -30.40 -14.71
CA ALA A 76 -0.97 -31.19 -14.72
C ALA A 76 -2.14 -30.51 -13.96
N ASP A 77 -1.84 -29.55 -13.09
CA ASP A 77 -2.84 -28.74 -12.38
C ASP A 77 -2.37 -27.28 -12.25
N PRO A 78 -2.49 -26.48 -13.33
CA PRO A 78 -2.09 -25.08 -13.31
C PRO A 78 -3.00 -24.19 -12.45
N LEU A 79 -4.13 -24.70 -11.93
CA LEU A 79 -4.99 -23.99 -11.00
C LEU A 79 -4.52 -24.14 -9.55
N SER A 80 -3.79 -25.21 -9.22
CA SER A 80 -3.26 -25.43 -7.87
C SER A 80 -2.18 -24.43 -7.43
N SER A 81 -1.64 -23.65 -8.36
CA SER A 81 -0.61 -22.62 -8.10
C SER A 81 -1.16 -21.20 -8.02
N TRP A 82 -2.48 -21.01 -8.13
CA TRP A 82 -3.12 -19.70 -7.95
C TRP A 82 -3.04 -19.27 -6.48
N ALA A 83 -2.53 -18.06 -6.26
CA ALA A 83 -2.45 -17.45 -4.94
C ALA A 83 -2.45 -15.93 -5.05
N LEU A 84 -2.54 -15.25 -3.92
CA LEU A 84 -2.42 -13.79 -3.86
C LEU A 84 -1.11 -13.34 -4.53
N SER A 85 -1.20 -12.30 -5.34
CA SER A 85 -0.03 -11.64 -5.93
C SER A 85 0.75 -10.89 -4.84
N ASP A 86 2.06 -10.74 -5.00
CA ASP A 86 2.90 -9.97 -4.06
C ASP A 86 2.58 -8.46 -4.06
N ASN A 87 1.97 -7.98 -5.14
CA ASN A 87 1.47 -6.63 -5.31
C ASN A 87 0.01 -6.46 -4.85
N ASP A 88 -0.61 -7.51 -4.32
CA ASP A 88 -1.97 -7.43 -3.77
C ASP A 88 -2.03 -6.47 -2.58
N HIS A 89 -2.94 -5.51 -2.67
CA HIS A 89 -3.33 -4.66 -1.56
C HIS A 89 -4.84 -4.79 -1.37
N ALA A 90 -5.23 -5.62 -0.40
CA ALA A 90 -6.63 -5.89 -0.07
C ALA A 90 -7.48 -4.62 0.08
N PHE A 91 -6.91 -3.58 0.70
CA PHE A 91 -7.60 -2.31 0.88
C PHE A 91 -6.66 -1.11 0.83
N ARG A 92 -7.11 -0.05 0.16
CA ARG A 92 -6.45 1.26 0.13
C ARG A 92 -7.47 2.37 0.35
N ALA A 93 -7.14 3.30 1.25
CA ALA A 93 -7.90 4.52 1.49
C ALA A 93 -7.02 5.75 1.26
N THR A 94 -7.61 6.80 0.70
CA THR A 94 -6.97 8.11 0.60
C THR A 94 -8.00 9.18 0.86
N LEU A 95 -7.64 10.16 1.69
CA LEU A 95 -8.45 11.34 1.99
C LEU A 95 -7.59 12.59 1.77
N ALA A 96 -7.93 13.37 0.77
CA ALA A 96 -7.36 14.70 0.55
C ALA A 96 -8.36 15.75 1.02
N TRP A 97 -7.92 16.75 1.77
CA TRP A 97 -8.77 17.81 2.28
C TRP A 97 -8.07 19.16 2.31
N PHE A 98 -8.87 20.23 2.35
CA PHE A 98 -8.41 21.59 2.58
C PHE A 98 -9.37 22.32 3.52
N ALA A 99 -8.80 23.15 4.38
CA ALA A 99 -9.55 24.01 5.29
C ALA A 99 -9.71 25.42 4.69
N PRO A 100 -10.61 26.24 5.26
CA PRO A 100 -10.73 27.64 4.91
C PRO A 100 -9.39 28.38 5.06
N THR A 101 -9.25 29.50 4.33
CA THR A 101 -8.07 30.35 4.50
C THR A 101 -8.19 31.14 5.80
N PHE A 102 -7.25 30.98 6.73
CA PHE A 102 -7.20 31.74 7.98
C PHE A 102 -5.98 32.66 7.95
N PHE A 103 -6.20 33.97 8.12
CA PHE A 103 -5.12 34.98 8.11
C PHE A 103 -4.21 34.93 6.86
N GLY A 104 -4.77 34.61 5.68
CA GLY A 104 -4.00 34.49 4.44
C GLY A 104 -3.21 33.17 4.30
N ILE A 105 -3.37 32.24 5.24
CA ILE A 105 -2.76 30.92 5.24
C ILE A 105 -3.80 29.88 4.83
N ARG A 106 -3.45 29.05 3.84
CA ARG A 106 -4.23 27.88 3.42
C ARG A 106 -3.59 26.62 3.97
N ILE A 107 -4.44 25.75 4.50
CA ILE A 107 -4.05 24.46 5.08
C ILE A 107 -4.71 23.35 4.26
N SER A 108 -3.94 22.35 3.88
CA SER A 108 -4.44 21.15 3.22
C SER A 108 -3.68 19.93 3.67
N GLY A 109 -4.32 18.77 3.66
CA GLY A 109 -3.69 17.52 4.04
C GLY A 109 -4.13 16.34 3.19
N ILE A 110 -3.30 15.30 3.19
CA ILE A 110 -3.59 14.01 2.57
C ILE A 110 -3.29 12.91 3.57
N THR A 111 -4.28 12.07 3.86
CA THR A 111 -4.10 10.85 4.63
C THR A 111 -4.17 9.66 3.70
N THR A 112 -3.23 8.73 3.81
CA THR A 112 -3.30 7.44 3.10
C THR A 112 -3.24 6.27 4.07
N TYR A 113 -3.93 5.19 3.72
CA TYR A 113 -3.83 3.90 4.39
C TYR A 113 -3.82 2.81 3.31
N THR A 114 -2.95 1.83 3.45
CA THR A 114 -2.94 0.64 2.59
C THR A 114 -2.61 -0.59 3.41
N THR A 115 -3.34 -1.68 3.19
CA THR A 115 -3.02 -2.98 3.79
C THR A 115 -1.64 -3.43 3.32
N GLY A 116 -0.92 -4.17 4.17
CA GLY A 116 0.39 -4.67 3.80
C GLY A 116 0.34 -5.70 2.68
N ARG A 117 1.44 -5.75 1.94
CA ARG A 117 1.64 -6.69 0.83
C ARG A 117 1.76 -8.12 1.33
N PRO A 118 1.27 -9.11 0.59
CA PRO A 118 1.49 -10.50 0.91
C PRO A 118 2.97 -10.89 0.88
N TRP A 119 3.32 -11.95 1.60
CA TRP A 119 4.63 -12.58 1.53
C TRP A 119 4.55 -14.09 1.82
N ASN A 120 5.54 -14.82 1.31
CA ASN A 120 5.67 -16.26 1.47
C ASN A 120 6.34 -16.62 2.79
N ALA A 121 5.63 -17.37 3.63
CA ALA A 121 6.28 -18.13 4.69
C ALA A 121 6.94 -19.37 4.10
N ILE A 122 8.19 -19.63 4.48
CA ILE A 122 8.98 -20.73 3.89
C ILE A 122 9.53 -21.68 4.95
N PHE A 123 9.52 -22.96 4.63
CA PHE A 123 10.34 -23.98 5.27
C PHE A 123 11.70 -24.00 4.57
N TYR A 124 12.78 -24.11 5.34
CA TYR A 124 14.11 -24.46 4.81
C TYR A 124 14.34 -25.97 4.96
N ASP A 125 13.38 -26.75 4.48
CA ASP A 125 13.40 -28.20 4.48
C ASP A 125 12.48 -28.71 3.37
N ASP A 126 12.76 -29.89 2.84
CA ASP A 126 11.93 -30.58 1.85
C ASP A 126 10.79 -31.30 2.59
N LYS A 127 9.62 -30.67 2.66
CA LYS A 127 8.42 -31.20 3.32
C LYS A 127 7.53 -31.98 2.38
N ASN A 128 7.60 -31.73 1.07
CA ASN A 128 6.76 -32.37 0.07
C ASN A 128 7.43 -33.59 -0.61
N GLY A 129 8.73 -33.80 -0.40
CA GLY A 129 9.52 -34.93 -0.89
C GLY A 129 9.93 -34.82 -2.37
N ASP A 130 9.92 -33.62 -2.95
CA ASP A 130 10.24 -33.38 -4.36
C ASP A 130 11.74 -33.14 -4.62
N GLY A 131 12.56 -33.23 -3.58
CA GLY A 131 14.00 -33.00 -3.61
C GLY A 131 14.38 -31.52 -3.60
N LYS A 132 13.43 -30.61 -3.34
CA LYS A 132 13.68 -29.17 -3.21
C LYS A 132 13.78 -28.77 -1.74
N TYR A 133 14.83 -28.02 -1.43
CA TYR A 133 15.15 -27.63 -0.06
C TYR A 133 14.20 -26.55 0.53
N ILE A 134 13.34 -25.95 -0.28
CA ILE A 134 12.50 -24.82 0.15
C ILE A 134 11.05 -25.09 -0.23
N ASP A 135 10.21 -25.14 0.79
CA ASP A 135 8.77 -25.31 0.66
C ASP A 135 8.01 -24.11 1.23
N THR A 136 6.78 -23.89 0.77
CA THR A 136 5.91 -22.84 1.34
C THR A 136 5.11 -23.35 2.52
N VAL A 137 4.92 -22.51 3.53
CA VAL A 137 4.13 -22.84 4.74
C VAL A 137 2.69 -22.41 4.49
N GLY A 138 1.82 -23.41 4.27
CA GLY A 138 0.39 -23.17 4.02
C GLY A 138 0.07 -22.57 2.65
N GLY A 139 1.04 -22.50 1.74
CA GLY A 139 0.89 -21.97 0.38
C GLY A 139 1.57 -20.61 0.16
N ARG A 140 1.48 -20.12 -1.09
CA ARG A 140 2.08 -18.85 -1.51
C ARG A 140 1.29 -17.66 -0.94
N ASN A 141 2.00 -16.63 -0.49
CA ASN A 141 1.49 -15.31 -0.14
C ASN A 141 0.35 -15.34 0.89
N THR A 142 0.42 -16.27 1.84
CA THR A 142 -0.57 -16.45 2.92
C THR A 142 -0.40 -15.48 4.08
N HIS A 143 0.76 -14.84 4.19
CA HIS A 143 1.06 -13.86 5.25
C HIS A 143 1.11 -12.45 4.67
N ARG A 144 1.01 -11.42 5.53
CA ARG A 144 1.03 -10.02 5.09
C ARG A 144 2.02 -9.19 5.89
N GLN A 145 2.61 -8.21 5.22
CA GLN A 145 3.39 -7.16 5.85
C GLN A 145 2.50 -6.28 6.74
N PRO A 146 3.07 -5.47 7.65
CA PRO A 146 2.31 -4.43 8.33
C PRO A 146 1.60 -3.50 7.35
N SER A 147 0.47 -2.94 7.79
CA SER A 147 -0.23 -1.93 7.00
C SER A 147 0.53 -0.61 7.03
N GLU A 148 0.54 0.10 5.90
CA GLU A 148 1.18 1.40 5.77
C GLU A 148 0.13 2.51 5.93
N LYS A 149 0.54 3.61 6.55
CA LYS A 149 -0.29 4.80 6.70
C LYS A 149 0.58 6.05 6.66
N THR A 150 0.08 7.14 6.09
CA THR A 150 0.75 8.44 6.07
C THR A 150 -0.26 9.55 6.32
N PHE A 151 0.23 10.65 6.89
CA PHE A 151 -0.49 11.92 6.94
C PHE A 151 0.47 13.02 6.51
N ASP A 152 0.18 13.66 5.39
CA ASP A 152 0.98 14.72 4.81
C ASP A 152 0.21 16.04 4.93
N LEU A 153 0.90 17.12 5.30
CA LEU A 153 0.32 18.43 5.55
C LEU A 153 1.04 19.49 4.72
N ARG A 154 0.27 20.33 4.05
CA ARG A 154 0.75 21.52 3.33
C ARG A 154 0.17 22.77 3.96
N LEU A 155 1.05 23.70 4.31
CA LEU A 155 0.74 25.07 4.67
C LEU A 155 1.19 25.97 3.53
N SER A 156 0.34 26.90 3.10
CA SER A 156 0.70 27.85 2.05
C SER A 156 0.24 29.26 2.38
N ALA A 157 1.07 30.24 2.07
CA ALA A 157 0.80 31.64 2.33
C ALA A 157 1.24 32.51 1.15
N SER A 158 0.45 33.54 0.87
CA SER A 158 0.79 34.61 -0.06
C SER A 158 0.62 35.94 0.63
N PHE A 159 1.67 36.75 0.71
CA PHE A 159 1.59 38.11 1.24
C PHE A 159 2.14 39.11 0.22
N ARG A 160 1.54 40.30 0.18
CA ARG A 160 1.98 41.41 -0.66
C ARG A 160 2.77 42.37 0.23
N ILE A 161 4.06 42.54 -0.04
CA ILE A 161 4.91 43.54 0.65
C ILE A 161 5.05 44.77 -0.25
N ALA A 162 5.42 44.59 -1.52
CA ALA A 162 5.31 45.56 -2.62
C ALA A 162 5.52 44.81 -3.95
N GLY A 163 4.73 45.07 -4.99
CA GLY A 163 4.83 44.35 -6.27
C GLY A 163 4.21 42.93 -6.29
N PRO A 164 4.64 42.03 -7.21
CA PRO A 164 4.10 40.68 -7.31
C PRO A 164 4.22 39.89 -5.99
N SER A 165 3.15 39.19 -5.59
CA SER A 165 3.12 38.45 -4.33
C SER A 165 3.89 37.12 -4.44
N PRO A 166 4.98 36.92 -3.68
CA PRO A 166 5.64 35.61 -3.62
C PRO A 166 4.73 34.59 -2.93
N TRP A 167 4.67 33.40 -3.50
CA TRP A 167 3.96 32.26 -2.93
C TRP A 167 4.94 31.39 -2.14
N ARG A 168 4.55 31.00 -0.92
CA ARG A 168 5.38 30.18 -0.03
C ARG A 168 4.61 28.94 0.40
N THR A 169 5.28 27.79 0.43
CA THR A 169 4.71 26.57 1.00
C THR A 169 5.68 25.89 1.96
N ILE A 170 5.10 25.27 2.99
CA ILE A 170 5.76 24.31 3.87
C ILE A 170 5.00 23.00 3.70
N ASP A 171 5.71 21.96 3.29
CA ASP A 171 5.20 20.62 3.12
C ASP A 171 5.83 19.73 4.18
N ILE A 172 5.00 19.05 4.96
CA ILE A 172 5.41 18.11 6.00
C ILE A 172 4.87 16.75 5.58
N TYR A 173 5.75 15.86 5.13
CA TYR A 173 5.40 14.49 4.78
C TYR A 173 5.55 13.58 5.99
N ASN A 174 4.63 12.64 6.15
CA ASN A 174 4.51 11.77 7.32
C ASN A 174 4.59 12.54 8.65
N VAL A 175 3.69 13.50 8.85
CA VAL A 175 3.60 14.37 10.03
C VAL A 175 3.61 13.59 11.34
N PHE A 176 3.05 12.38 11.40
CA PHE A 176 3.06 11.56 12.62
C PHE A 176 4.29 10.67 12.79
N ASN A 177 5.20 10.68 11.80
CA ASN A 177 6.37 9.80 11.77
C ASN A 177 5.99 8.32 11.97
N TRP A 178 4.91 7.89 11.30
CA TRP A 178 4.49 6.51 11.34
C TRP A 178 5.51 5.66 10.58
N ALA A 179 6.04 4.63 11.25
CA ALA A 179 7.09 3.81 10.69
C ALA A 179 6.58 2.97 9.50
N GLY A 180 7.37 2.92 8.42
CA GLY A 180 7.16 2.08 7.24
C GLY A 180 7.94 0.77 7.32
N GLN A 181 7.83 0.05 8.43
CA GLN A 181 8.65 -1.13 8.66
C GLN A 181 8.03 -2.40 8.07
N VAL A 182 8.90 -3.34 7.68
CA VAL A 182 8.54 -4.63 7.09
C VAL A 182 9.32 -5.75 7.79
N THR A 183 8.86 -6.98 7.60
CA THR A 183 9.61 -8.18 7.99
C THR A 183 10.35 -8.77 6.79
N SER A 184 11.62 -9.11 6.99
CA SER A 184 12.37 -10.05 6.15
C SER A 184 12.51 -11.44 6.77
N GLN A 185 11.96 -11.67 7.97
CA GLN A 185 11.99 -12.96 8.66
C GLN A 185 10.93 -13.92 8.11
N THR A 186 11.12 -14.38 6.87
CA THR A 186 10.12 -15.22 6.18
C THR A 186 10.29 -16.72 6.42
N GLY A 187 11.43 -17.16 6.96
CA GLY A 187 11.69 -18.56 7.30
C GLY A 187 10.95 -18.97 8.56
N TYR A 188 9.97 -19.86 8.42
CA TYR A 188 9.21 -20.42 9.53
C TYR A 188 10.05 -21.40 10.35
N THR A 189 10.92 -22.15 9.69
CA THR A 189 11.94 -22.96 10.35
C THR A 189 13.33 -22.40 10.08
N ILE A 190 14.29 -22.73 10.93
CA ILE A 190 15.72 -22.50 10.75
C ILE A 190 16.49 -23.74 11.17
N LYS A 191 17.71 -23.90 10.65
CA LYS A 191 18.64 -24.90 11.18
C LYS A 191 19.13 -24.42 12.55
N ASP A 192 19.05 -25.29 13.55
CA ASP A 192 19.62 -25.01 14.86
C ASP A 192 21.13 -24.77 14.72
N PRO A 193 21.68 -23.65 15.20
CA PRO A 193 23.12 -23.42 15.13
C PRO A 193 23.94 -24.43 15.94
N ASN A 194 23.33 -25.11 16.92
CA ASN A 194 24.01 -26.04 17.83
C ASN A 194 23.71 -27.52 17.53
N SER A 195 22.86 -27.81 16.55
CA SER A 195 22.53 -29.18 16.17
C SER A 195 22.18 -29.29 14.68
N SER A 196 22.11 -30.52 14.15
CA SER A 196 21.59 -30.73 12.80
C SER A 196 20.06 -30.66 12.72
N ALA A 197 19.37 -30.35 13.83
CA ALA A 197 17.93 -30.30 13.87
C ALA A 197 17.38 -29.02 13.21
N VAL A 198 16.17 -29.13 12.66
CA VAL A 198 15.39 -28.01 12.15
C VAL A 198 14.43 -27.59 13.26
N ILE A 199 14.49 -26.32 13.66
CA ILE A 199 13.65 -25.74 14.72
C ILE A 199 12.75 -24.64 14.16
N VAL A 200 11.68 -24.30 14.88
CA VAL A 200 10.84 -23.14 14.55
C VAL A 200 11.63 -21.85 14.78
N ASN A 201 11.60 -20.93 13.82
CA ASN A 201 12.26 -19.65 13.92
C ASN A 201 11.53 -18.75 14.94
N PRO A 202 12.15 -18.38 16.07
CA PRO A 202 11.51 -17.51 17.06
C PRO A 202 11.25 -16.10 16.54
N ASN A 203 11.95 -15.68 15.48
CA ASN A 203 11.81 -14.36 14.87
C ASN A 203 10.91 -14.36 13.65
N PHE A 204 10.23 -15.48 13.32
CA PHE A 204 9.36 -15.56 12.16
C PHE A 204 8.31 -14.43 12.16
N GLY A 205 8.27 -13.65 11.07
CA GLY A 205 7.38 -12.50 10.92
C GLY A 205 7.75 -11.27 11.78
N ALA A 206 8.83 -11.32 12.56
CA ALA A 206 9.28 -10.19 13.37
C ALA A 206 9.73 -9.03 12.47
N ILE A 207 9.45 -7.80 12.91
CA ILE A 207 9.86 -6.59 12.22
C ILE A 207 11.36 -6.35 12.45
N ASP A 208 12.14 -6.44 11.39
CA ASP A 208 13.60 -6.43 11.43
C ASP A 208 14.24 -5.44 10.44
N ARG A 209 13.45 -4.80 9.56
CA ARG A 209 13.95 -3.81 8.61
C ARG A 209 13.85 -2.38 9.16
N PRO A 210 14.86 -1.54 8.89
CA PRO A 210 14.82 -0.11 9.25
C PRO A 210 13.63 0.61 8.62
N ASP A 211 13.17 1.66 9.28
CA ASP A 211 12.16 2.55 8.73
C ASP A 211 12.68 3.24 7.46
N ASN A 212 11.92 3.17 6.38
CA ASN A 212 12.22 3.79 5.10
C ASN A 212 11.31 4.99 4.80
N ARG A 213 10.49 5.43 5.76
CA ARG A 213 9.53 6.53 5.60
C ARG A 213 9.54 7.49 6.79
N SER A 214 10.71 8.04 7.10
CA SER A 214 10.83 9.11 8.09
C SER A 214 10.07 10.38 7.69
N ARG A 215 9.69 11.18 8.68
CA ARG A 215 9.11 12.51 8.46
C ARG A 215 10.07 13.39 7.65
N GLU A 216 9.54 14.08 6.66
CA GLU A 216 10.29 15.03 5.81
C GLU A 216 9.62 16.41 5.83
N VAL A 217 10.41 17.48 5.85
CA VAL A 217 9.93 18.86 5.75
C VAL A 217 10.57 19.54 4.53
N GLN A 218 9.74 20.02 3.61
CA GLN A 218 10.16 20.76 2.42
C GLN A 218 9.64 22.20 2.46
N PHE A 219 10.48 23.13 1.99
CA PHE A 219 10.15 24.54 1.88
C PHE A 219 10.20 24.95 0.41
N THR A 220 9.16 25.62 -0.09
CA THR A 220 9.14 26.15 -1.46
C THR A 220 8.86 27.65 -1.44
N LEU A 221 9.64 28.40 -2.22
CA LEU A 221 9.41 29.80 -2.54
C LEU A 221 9.23 29.95 -4.05
N LYS A 222 8.12 30.54 -4.47
CA LYS A 222 7.84 30.84 -5.89
C LYS A 222 7.62 32.35 -6.04
N ALA A 223 8.52 32.99 -6.79
CA ALA A 223 8.42 34.39 -7.19
C ALA A 223 8.03 34.48 -8.68
N ARG A 224 7.24 35.50 -9.02
CA ARG A 224 6.98 35.92 -10.41
C ARG A 224 7.49 37.35 -10.54
N PHE A 225 8.22 37.63 -11.62
CA PHE A 225 8.79 38.95 -11.93
C PHE A 225 8.08 39.52 -13.14
#